data_AF-A0A939W403-F1
#
_entry.id   AF-A0A939W403-F1
#
_cell.length_a   1.000
_cell.length_b   1.000
_cell.length_c   1.000
_cell.angle_alpha   90.00
_cell.angle_beta   90.00
_cell.angle_gamma   90.00
#
_symmetry.space_group_name_H-M   'P 1'
#
loop_
_entity.id
_entity.type
_entity.pdbx_description
1 polymer ?
#
loop_
_entity_poly.entity_id
_entity_poly.type
_entity_poly.pdbx_seq_one_letter_code
_entity_poly.pdbx_strand_id
1 'polypeptide(L)'
;MNSIRRTLLLVTAVVMVMMIAGCSYYGDEVVEDAATGYTNDERKDAFVDHFEWDLDENNRRIDIREIDGIRVNRYGGYTGRGFPHRFAITVKGAEMVQECNVPADAKFVDVEFTLVIHPGIEDITIGNNYDGYDYVYYFKDAEERVYYRTLIVPELDPKNKHFYRDSSDGRIYDKSSKEPVQGFWYPKES
;
A
#
# COMPACT_ATOMS: atom_id res chain seq x y z
N MET A 1 -36.43 12.60 -39.19
CA MET A 1 -35.75 11.29 -38.98
C MET A 1 -34.22 11.36 -38.90
N ASN A 2 -33.54 12.38 -39.45
CA ASN A 2 -32.07 12.44 -39.45
C ASN A 2 -31.42 12.98 -38.16
N SER A 3 -32.10 13.77 -37.33
CA SER A 3 -31.49 14.30 -36.08
C SER A 3 -31.35 13.24 -34.99
N ILE A 4 -32.39 12.42 -34.77
CA ILE A 4 -32.39 11.36 -33.74
C ILE A 4 -31.26 10.35 -33.98
N ARG A 5 -31.03 9.96 -35.24
CA ARG A 5 -29.92 9.06 -35.61
C ARG A 5 -28.54 9.66 -35.32
N ARG A 6 -28.37 10.96 -35.55
CA ARG A 6 -27.11 11.68 -35.26
C ARG A 6 -26.86 11.81 -33.76
N THR A 7 -27.89 12.11 -32.98
CA THR A 7 -27.79 12.19 -31.51
C THR A 7 -27.44 10.83 -30.91
N LEU A 8 -28.10 9.75 -31.37
CA LEU A 8 -27.82 8.40 -30.89
C LEU A 8 -26.37 7.99 -31.17
N LEU A 9 -25.87 8.24 -32.39
CA LEU A 9 -24.47 7.97 -32.76
C LEU A 9 -23.47 8.74 -31.89
N LEU A 10 -23.75 10.01 -31.60
CA LEU A 10 -22.92 10.83 -30.71
C LEU A 10 -22.87 10.26 -29.29
N VAL A 11 -24.02 9.89 -28.73
CA VAL A 11 -24.09 9.29 -27.39
C VAL A 11 -23.33 7.97 -27.35
N THR A 12 -23.52 7.09 -28.34
CA THR A 12 -22.79 5.82 -28.41
C THR A 12 -21.28 6.02 -28.54
N ALA A 13 -20.83 6.97 -29.37
CA ALA A 13 -19.42 7.29 -29.51
C ALA A 13 -18.81 7.82 -28.21
N VAL A 14 -19.50 8.72 -27.51
CA VAL A 14 -19.07 9.23 -26.20
C VAL A 14 -18.97 8.12 -25.17
N VAL A 15 -19.96 7.22 -25.11
CA VAL A 15 -19.95 6.08 -24.19
C VAL A 15 -18.80 5.12 -24.52
N MET A 16 -18.53 4.83 -25.79
CA MET A 16 -17.37 4.00 -26.18
C MET A 16 -16.04 4.65 -25.79
N VAL A 17 -15.88 5.95 -26.01
CA VAL A 17 -14.66 6.68 -25.61
C VAL A 17 -14.49 6.66 -24.09
N MET A 18 -15.57 6.82 -23.32
CA MET A 18 -15.53 6.69 -21.85
C MET A 18 -15.16 5.28 -21.38
N MET A 19 -15.65 4.23 -22.06
CA MET A 19 -15.29 2.85 -21.74
C MET A 19 -13.82 2.53 -22.04
N ILE A 20 -13.27 3.09 -23.14
CA ILE A 20 -11.86 2.89 -23.51
C ILE A 20 -10.93 3.68 -22.57
N ALA A 21 -11.33 4.87 -22.14
CA ALA A 21 -10.55 5.71 -21.22
C ALA A 21 -10.45 5.15 -19.78
N GLY A 22 -11.27 4.16 -19.42
CA GLY A 22 -11.25 3.50 -18.11
C GLY A 22 -10.20 2.39 -17.98
N CYS A 23 -9.58 1.95 -19.08
CA CYS A 23 -8.59 0.88 -19.08
C CYS A 23 -7.17 1.42 -18.89
N SER A 24 -6.92 2.13 -17.79
CA SER A 24 -5.56 2.48 -17.39
C SER A 24 -4.88 1.27 -16.75
N TYR A 25 -3.90 0.72 -17.46
CA TYR A 25 -3.11 -0.43 -17.04
C TYR A 25 -1.85 0.06 -16.32
N TYR A 26 -1.65 -0.38 -15.08
CA TYR A 26 -0.30 -0.36 -14.51
C TYR A 26 0.51 -1.44 -15.22
N GLY A 27 1.75 -1.11 -15.56
CA GLY A 27 2.68 -2.01 -16.24
C GLY A 27 3.06 -3.22 -15.39
N ASP A 28 4.11 -3.91 -15.81
CA ASP A 28 4.66 -5.03 -15.06
C ASP A 28 5.20 -4.57 -13.70
N GLU A 29 5.35 -5.53 -12.80
CA GLU A 29 5.99 -5.34 -11.51
C GLU A 29 7.42 -4.82 -11.69
N VAL A 30 7.78 -3.77 -10.94
CA VAL A 30 9.11 -3.19 -10.89
C VAL A 30 9.67 -3.40 -9.49
N VAL A 31 10.89 -3.92 -9.42
CA VAL A 31 11.66 -4.04 -8.18
C VAL A 31 12.81 -3.04 -8.23
N GLU A 32 12.82 -2.12 -7.27
CA GLU A 32 13.87 -1.12 -7.08
C GLU A 32 14.32 -1.13 -5.61
N ASP A 33 15.60 -1.45 -5.39
CA ASP A 33 16.16 -1.73 -4.08
C ASP A 33 15.34 -2.77 -3.28
N ALA A 34 14.76 -2.36 -2.15
CA ALA A 34 13.90 -3.18 -1.30
C ALA A 34 12.40 -2.99 -1.60
N ALA A 35 12.05 -2.09 -2.51
CA ALA A 35 10.67 -1.78 -2.85
C ALA A 35 10.22 -2.49 -4.12
N THR A 36 9.03 -3.06 -4.07
CA THR A 36 8.33 -3.59 -5.23
C THR A 36 7.07 -2.76 -5.47
N GLY A 37 6.84 -2.37 -6.72
CA GLY A 37 5.69 -1.57 -7.08
C GLY A 37 5.33 -1.69 -8.55
N TYR A 38 4.39 -0.84 -8.96
CA TYR A 38 3.87 -0.83 -10.32
C TYR A 38 3.79 0.61 -10.82
N THR A 39 4.16 0.81 -12.07
CA THR A 39 4.21 2.13 -12.71
C THR A 39 3.16 2.25 -13.81
N ASN A 40 2.69 3.47 -14.05
CA ASN A 40 1.85 3.82 -15.18
C ASN A 40 2.48 4.98 -15.94
N ASP A 41 3.03 4.65 -17.10
CA ASP A 41 3.75 5.60 -17.94
C ASP A 41 2.87 6.68 -18.54
N GLU A 42 1.59 6.38 -18.79
CA GLU A 42 0.64 7.31 -19.41
C GLU A 42 0.19 8.38 -18.42
N ARG A 43 -0.05 7.96 -17.17
CA ARG A 43 -0.48 8.84 -16.07
C ARG A 43 0.67 9.47 -15.31
N LYS A 44 1.89 8.96 -15.50
CA LYS A 44 3.08 9.36 -14.76
C LYS A 44 2.88 9.24 -13.25
N ASP A 45 2.30 8.11 -12.85
CA ASP A 45 2.10 7.74 -11.47
C ASP A 45 2.52 6.29 -11.20
N ALA A 46 2.84 6.00 -9.94
CA ALA A 46 3.25 4.70 -9.47
C ALA A 46 2.67 4.42 -8.07
N PHE A 47 2.55 3.15 -7.74
CA PHE A 47 2.23 2.73 -6.38
C PHE A 47 3.19 1.64 -5.89
N VAL A 48 3.45 1.63 -4.59
CA VAL A 48 4.29 0.60 -3.94
C VAL A 48 3.40 -0.52 -3.41
N ASP A 49 3.70 -1.76 -3.76
CA ASP A 49 2.99 -2.94 -3.27
C ASP A 49 3.63 -3.51 -2.00
N HIS A 50 4.95 -3.69 -1.96
CA HIS A 50 5.59 -4.18 -0.74
C HIS A 50 7.02 -3.68 -0.59
N PHE A 51 7.51 -3.74 0.65
CA PHE A 51 8.90 -3.46 1.02
C PHE A 51 9.51 -4.71 1.67
N GLU A 52 10.60 -5.22 1.11
CA GLU A 52 11.33 -6.37 1.64
C GLU A 52 12.38 -5.90 2.67
N TRP A 53 12.13 -6.20 3.95
CA TRP A 53 13.07 -5.91 5.02
C TRP A 53 14.17 -6.97 5.10
N ASP A 54 15.42 -6.52 5.12
CA ASP A 54 16.64 -7.33 5.14
C ASP A 54 17.16 -7.68 6.54
N LEU A 55 16.36 -7.44 7.58
CA LEU A 55 16.70 -7.55 9.01
C LEU A 55 17.64 -6.46 9.54
N ASP A 56 18.08 -5.50 8.74
CA ASP A 56 18.88 -4.38 9.24
C ASP A 56 17.99 -3.40 10.03
N GLU A 57 18.34 -3.15 11.29
CA GLU A 57 17.58 -2.22 12.14
C GLU A 57 17.61 -0.78 11.64
N ASN A 58 18.63 -0.43 10.84
CA ASN A 58 18.76 0.88 10.22
C ASN A 58 17.81 1.05 9.02
N ASN A 59 17.33 -0.06 8.43
CA ASN A 59 16.46 -0.09 7.25
C ASN A 59 14.97 -0.22 7.62
N ARG A 60 14.54 0.49 8.68
CA ARG A 60 13.14 0.51 9.15
C ARG A 60 12.38 1.78 8.79
N ARG A 61 13.03 2.74 8.12
CA ARG A 61 12.40 3.96 7.61
C ARG A 61 12.19 3.83 6.11
N ILE A 62 10.93 3.88 5.69
CA ILE A 62 10.49 3.71 4.30
C ILE A 62 10.11 5.08 3.73
N ASP A 63 10.99 5.65 2.91
CA ASP A 63 10.84 6.95 2.22
C ASP A 63 10.99 6.70 0.71
N ILE A 64 9.96 6.11 0.10
CA ILE A 64 9.95 5.76 -1.33
C ILE A 64 9.19 6.86 -2.07
N ARG A 65 9.89 7.57 -2.96
CA ARG A 65 9.32 8.72 -3.70
C ARG A 65 9.06 8.43 -5.16
N GLU A 66 9.85 7.54 -5.73
CA GLU A 66 9.83 7.20 -7.14
C GLU A 66 10.13 5.70 -7.27
N ILE A 67 9.56 5.07 -8.30
CA ILE A 67 9.91 3.72 -8.78
C ILE A 67 10.07 3.85 -10.29
N ASP A 68 11.21 3.39 -10.83
CA ASP A 68 11.59 3.53 -12.24
C ASP A 68 11.51 4.99 -12.74
N GLY A 69 11.93 5.93 -11.87
CA GLY A 69 11.85 7.38 -12.14
C GLY A 69 10.42 7.94 -12.26
N ILE A 70 9.40 7.16 -11.93
CA ILE A 70 8.00 7.60 -11.90
C ILE A 70 7.59 7.83 -10.45
N ARG A 71 7.01 9.01 -10.19
CA ARG A 71 6.58 9.43 -8.86
C ARG A 71 5.58 8.45 -8.25
N VAL A 72 5.89 7.99 -7.04
CA VAL A 72 4.96 7.27 -6.19
C VAL A 72 3.91 8.24 -5.65
N ASN A 73 2.65 7.93 -5.92
CA ASN A 73 1.50 8.66 -5.38
C ASN A 73 0.61 7.80 -4.49
N ARG A 74 0.89 6.50 -4.35
CA ARG A 74 0.06 5.60 -3.55
C ARG A 74 0.88 4.49 -2.89
N TYR A 75 0.41 4.05 -1.73
CA TYR A 75 0.86 2.81 -1.08
C TYR A 75 -0.27 1.79 -1.17
N GLY A 76 -0.03 0.66 -1.82
CA GLY A 76 -1.10 -0.21 -2.32
C GLY A 76 -1.81 0.38 -3.54
N GLY A 77 -2.64 -0.42 -4.20
CA GLY A 77 -3.29 -0.03 -5.43
C GLY A 77 -4.05 -1.16 -6.09
N TYR A 78 -4.20 -1.06 -7.41
CA TYR A 78 -4.88 -2.07 -8.22
C TYR A 78 -4.15 -2.24 -9.55
N THR A 79 -4.03 -3.47 -10.04
CA THR A 79 -3.50 -3.77 -11.37
C THR A 79 -4.51 -4.49 -12.25
N GLY A 80 -4.25 -4.51 -13.56
CA GLY A 80 -5.06 -5.23 -14.54
C GLY A 80 -6.54 -4.86 -14.50
N ARG A 81 -7.40 -5.83 -14.18
CA ARG A 81 -8.86 -5.68 -14.11
C ARG A 81 -9.37 -5.34 -12.70
N GLY A 82 -8.54 -4.71 -11.88
CA GLY A 82 -8.89 -4.36 -10.50
C GLY A 82 -8.46 -5.41 -9.48
N PHE A 83 -7.34 -6.11 -9.73
CA PHE A 83 -6.74 -6.97 -8.70
C PHE A 83 -6.12 -6.08 -7.62
N PRO A 84 -6.57 -6.14 -6.35
CA PRO A 84 -6.10 -5.27 -5.29
C PRO A 84 -4.70 -5.68 -4.81
N HIS A 85 -3.88 -4.67 -4.56
CA HIS A 85 -2.56 -4.76 -3.97
C HIS A 85 -2.56 -3.91 -2.70
N ARG A 86 -2.06 -4.46 -1.59
CA ARG A 86 -2.02 -3.74 -0.31
C ARG A 86 -0.57 -3.56 0.06
N PHE A 87 -0.21 -2.36 0.51
CA PHE A 87 1.13 -2.11 1.01
C PHE A 87 1.42 -3.02 2.22
N ALA A 88 2.49 -3.81 2.09
CA ALA A 88 2.93 -4.73 3.13
C ALA A 88 4.45 -4.67 3.31
N ILE A 89 4.92 -5.12 4.47
CA ILE A 89 6.34 -5.34 4.71
C ILE A 89 6.57 -6.84 4.76
N THR A 90 7.43 -7.33 3.87
CA THR A 90 7.90 -8.72 3.85
C THR A 90 9.26 -8.82 4.54
N VAL A 91 9.62 -10.01 5.01
CA VAL A 91 10.92 -10.24 5.66
C VAL A 91 11.74 -11.16 4.78
N LYS A 92 12.90 -10.69 4.35
CA LYS A 92 13.78 -11.40 3.42
C LYS A 92 14.17 -12.76 3.96
N GLY A 93 13.89 -13.82 3.19
CA GLY A 93 14.23 -15.19 3.55
C GLY A 93 13.39 -15.78 4.68
N ALA A 94 12.34 -15.10 5.15
CA ALA A 94 11.40 -15.64 6.11
C ALA A 94 10.18 -16.26 5.42
N GLU A 95 9.55 -17.24 6.07
CA GLU A 95 8.24 -17.75 5.69
C GLU A 95 7.13 -16.93 6.36
N MET A 96 6.03 -16.74 5.65
CA MET A 96 4.85 -16.03 6.13
C MET A 96 3.80 -17.03 6.64
N VAL A 97 3.19 -16.75 7.80
CA VAL A 97 2.10 -17.56 8.37
C VAL A 97 1.03 -16.66 8.99
N GLN A 98 -0.24 -17.08 8.91
CA GLN A 98 -1.32 -16.37 9.60
C GLN A 98 -1.10 -16.46 11.12
N GLU A 99 -1.21 -15.33 11.81
CA GLU A 99 -0.97 -15.22 13.25
C GLU A 99 -1.86 -16.17 14.06
N CYS A 100 -3.10 -16.40 13.62
CA CYS A 100 -4.03 -17.33 14.26
C CYS A 100 -3.58 -18.80 14.21
N ASN A 101 -2.63 -19.14 13.33
CA ASN A 101 -2.04 -20.48 13.22
C ASN A 101 -0.73 -20.61 14.02
N VAL A 102 -0.28 -19.55 14.68
CA VAL A 102 0.93 -19.55 15.50
C VAL A 102 0.61 -20.15 16.89
N PRO A 103 1.49 -21.01 17.45
CA PRO A 103 1.31 -21.55 18.80
C PRO A 103 1.13 -20.44 19.85
N ALA A 104 0.25 -20.66 20.83
CA ALA A 104 -0.07 -19.65 21.85
C ALA A 104 1.12 -19.30 22.77
N ASP A 105 2.09 -20.19 22.90
CA ASP A 105 3.34 -20.02 23.66
C ASP A 105 4.50 -19.53 22.79
N ALA A 106 4.25 -19.20 21.52
CA ALA A 106 5.27 -18.70 20.63
C ALA A 106 5.81 -17.34 21.07
N LYS A 107 7.10 -17.12 20.78
CA LYS A 107 7.77 -15.86 21.02
C LYS A 107 7.53 -14.91 19.84
N PHE A 108 6.95 -13.76 20.15
CA PHE A 108 6.75 -12.68 19.19
C PHE A 108 7.77 -11.56 19.38
N VAL A 109 8.15 -10.94 18.27
CA VAL A 109 8.91 -9.70 18.24
C VAL A 109 8.16 -8.71 17.37
N ASP A 110 7.77 -7.60 17.97
CA ASP A 110 7.13 -6.48 17.28
C ASP A 110 8.23 -5.58 16.70
N VAL A 111 8.21 -5.40 15.38
CA VAL A 111 9.19 -4.60 14.65
C VAL A 111 8.48 -3.42 14.03
N GLU A 112 8.79 -2.22 14.52
CA GLU A 112 8.20 -0.98 14.04
C GLU A 112 8.92 -0.45 12.80
N PHE A 113 8.14 -0.05 11.80
CA PHE A 113 8.61 0.59 10.57
C PHE A 113 7.96 1.94 10.42
N THR A 114 8.76 2.96 10.11
CA THR A 114 8.24 4.29 9.82
C THR A 114 7.94 4.41 8.34
N LEU A 115 6.68 4.58 7.95
CA LEU A 115 6.28 4.87 6.57
C LEU A 115 6.08 6.37 6.37
N VAL A 116 6.87 6.97 5.49
CA VAL A 116 6.78 8.41 5.19
C VAL A 116 5.68 8.66 4.15
N ILE A 117 4.71 9.49 4.51
CA ILE A 117 3.58 9.88 3.67
C ILE A 117 3.84 11.28 3.13
N HIS A 118 4.47 11.35 1.95
CA HIS A 118 4.81 12.60 1.28
C HIS A 118 3.59 13.39 0.80
N PRO A 119 3.74 14.68 0.45
CA PRO A 119 2.63 15.49 -0.06
C PRO A 119 1.98 14.97 -1.34
N GLY A 120 2.66 14.06 -2.05
CA GLY A 120 2.17 13.41 -3.25
C GLY A 120 1.41 12.12 -3.06
N ILE A 121 1.33 11.60 -1.83
CA ILE A 121 0.56 10.40 -1.56
C ILE A 121 -0.91 10.76 -1.49
N GLU A 122 -1.70 10.16 -2.36
CA GLU A 122 -3.12 10.44 -2.59
C GLU A 122 -4.01 9.30 -2.09
N ASP A 123 -3.48 8.07 -2.03
CA ASP A 123 -4.20 6.88 -1.56
C ASP A 123 -3.26 5.96 -0.76
N ILE A 124 -3.81 5.30 0.25
CA ILE A 124 -3.09 4.40 1.15
C ILE A 124 -3.99 3.22 1.47
N THR A 125 -3.61 2.04 0.98
CA THR A 125 -4.19 0.77 1.34
C THR A 125 -3.10 -0.10 1.95
N ILE A 126 -3.13 -0.26 3.27
CA ILE A 126 -2.17 -1.10 4.00
C ILE A 126 -2.81 -2.43 4.30
N GLY A 127 -2.01 -3.48 4.20
CA GLY A 127 -2.44 -4.82 4.58
C GLY A 127 -1.27 -5.69 4.97
N ASN A 128 -1.02 -5.79 6.27
CA ASN A 128 -0.44 -7.01 6.83
C ASN A 128 -1.49 -8.13 6.95
N ASN A 129 -2.70 -7.89 6.42
CA ASN A 129 -3.85 -8.77 6.54
C ASN A 129 -4.43 -9.25 5.20
N TYR A 130 -3.81 -10.22 4.55
CA TYR A 130 -4.40 -10.88 3.38
C TYR A 130 -5.66 -11.68 3.78
N ASP A 131 -6.78 -11.50 3.07
CA ASP A 131 -8.05 -12.21 3.34
C ASP A 131 -8.64 -12.06 4.76
N GLY A 132 -8.26 -11.00 5.48
CA GLY A 132 -8.78 -10.71 6.82
C GLY A 132 -8.03 -11.40 7.97
N TYR A 133 -6.84 -11.96 7.71
CA TYR A 133 -5.97 -12.56 8.71
C TYR A 133 -4.67 -11.79 8.85
N ASP A 134 -4.24 -11.47 10.06
CA ASP A 134 -2.91 -10.89 10.30
C ASP A 134 -1.82 -11.93 10.01
N TYR A 135 -0.74 -11.51 9.36
CA TYR A 135 0.40 -12.37 9.04
C TYR A 135 1.65 -11.98 9.83
N VAL A 136 2.43 -13.00 10.16
CA VAL A 136 3.74 -12.88 10.81
C VAL A 136 4.79 -13.67 10.04
N TYR A 137 6.05 -13.34 10.29
CA TYR A 137 7.18 -13.95 9.59
C TYR A 137 8.04 -14.78 10.54
N TYR A 138 8.58 -15.91 10.08
CA TYR A 138 9.50 -16.73 10.86
C TYR A 138 10.56 -17.39 9.97
N PHE A 139 11.71 -17.71 10.54
CA PHE A 139 12.78 -18.45 9.86
C PHE A 139 12.66 -19.93 10.18
N LYS A 140 12.40 -20.74 9.15
CA LYS A 140 12.14 -22.18 9.31
C LYS A 140 13.31 -22.97 9.89
N ASP A 141 14.52 -22.58 9.54
CA ASP A 141 15.76 -23.28 9.91
C ASP A 141 16.42 -22.72 11.18
N ALA A 142 15.75 -21.81 11.90
CA ALA A 142 16.24 -21.28 13.17
C ALA A 142 16.05 -22.29 14.31
N GLU A 143 17.04 -22.40 15.21
CA GLU A 143 17.00 -23.27 16.39
C GLU A 143 15.85 -22.88 17.35
N GLU A 144 15.63 -21.58 17.52
CA GLU A 144 14.48 -21.02 18.23
C GLU A 144 13.55 -20.34 17.21
N ARG A 145 12.28 -20.75 17.15
CA ARG A 145 11.29 -20.10 16.29
C ARG A 145 10.80 -18.80 16.93
N VAL A 146 11.22 -17.68 16.35
CA VAL A 146 10.73 -16.34 16.67
C VAL A 146 9.82 -15.86 15.54
N TYR A 147 8.67 -15.28 15.89
CA TYR A 147 7.70 -14.75 14.95
C TYR A 147 7.76 -13.21 14.97
N TYR A 148 8.02 -12.63 13.81
CA TYR A 148 8.15 -11.19 13.63
C TYR A 148 6.82 -10.61 13.17
N ARG A 149 6.27 -9.68 13.96
CA ARG A 149 5.13 -8.83 13.61
C ARG A 149 5.67 -7.51 13.07
N THR A 150 5.34 -7.18 11.81
CA THR A 150 5.71 -5.88 11.23
C THR A 150 4.62 -4.87 11.59
N LEU A 151 5.00 -3.74 12.20
CA LEU A 151 4.09 -2.69 12.65
C LEU A 151 4.39 -1.40 11.89
N ILE A 152 3.47 -0.94 11.05
CA ILE A 152 3.70 0.26 10.23
C ILE A 152 3.21 1.49 10.99
N VAL A 153 4.14 2.35 11.39
CA VAL A 153 3.88 3.64 12.05
C VAL A 153 3.96 4.74 10.98
N PRO A 154 2.92 5.56 10.81
CA PRO A 154 2.96 6.58 9.78
C PRO A 154 3.66 7.86 10.23
N GLU A 155 4.47 8.43 9.33
CA GLU A 155 4.97 9.80 9.41
C GLU A 155 4.34 10.66 8.31
N LEU A 156 3.42 11.55 8.70
CA LEU A 156 2.68 12.37 7.75
C LEU A 156 3.39 13.70 7.50
N ASP A 157 3.69 14.00 6.22
CA ASP A 157 4.12 15.34 5.84
C ASP A 157 2.97 16.33 6.04
N PRO A 158 3.16 17.44 6.79
CA PRO A 158 2.11 18.42 7.07
C PRO A 158 1.56 19.12 5.82
N LYS A 159 2.27 19.06 4.69
CA LYS A 159 1.82 19.62 3.40
C LYS A 159 0.95 18.64 2.60
N ASN A 160 0.74 17.40 3.09
CA ASN A 160 -0.12 16.45 2.42
C ASN A 160 -1.57 16.98 2.34
N LYS A 161 -2.11 16.96 1.12
CA LYS A 161 -3.44 17.51 0.83
C LYS A 161 -4.57 16.52 1.01
N HIS A 162 -4.28 15.23 1.02
CA HIS A 162 -5.25 14.13 1.06
C HIS A 162 -5.49 13.63 2.48
N PHE A 163 -4.47 13.66 3.33
CA PHE A 163 -4.52 13.12 4.68
C PHE A 163 -4.28 14.21 5.74
N TYR A 164 -4.80 13.99 6.94
CA TYR A 164 -4.49 14.78 8.13
C TYR A 164 -4.32 13.88 9.35
N ARG A 165 -3.54 14.34 10.33
CA ARG A 165 -3.45 13.69 11.64
C ARG A 165 -4.43 14.35 12.60
N ASP A 166 -5.29 13.57 13.24
CA ASP A 166 -6.16 14.06 14.31
C ASP A 166 -5.36 14.15 15.62
N SER A 167 -5.43 15.30 16.28
CA SER A 167 -4.66 15.56 17.50
C SER A 167 -5.21 14.86 18.74
N SER A 168 -6.46 14.37 18.70
CA SER A 168 -7.11 13.73 19.84
C SER A 168 -6.75 12.26 20.00
N ASP A 169 -6.48 11.56 18.90
CA ASP A 169 -6.14 10.13 18.91
C ASP A 169 -4.85 9.80 18.14
N GLY A 170 -4.21 10.81 17.53
CA GLY A 170 -2.97 10.67 16.78
C GLY A 170 -3.13 9.95 15.44
N ARG A 171 -4.35 9.59 15.03
CA ARG A 171 -4.59 8.79 13.83
C ARG A 171 -4.57 9.62 12.56
N ILE A 172 -4.26 8.97 11.45
CA ILE A 172 -4.36 9.56 10.12
C ILE A 172 -5.73 9.29 9.53
N TYR A 173 -6.33 10.35 8.99
CA TYR A 173 -7.64 10.36 8.37
C TYR A 173 -7.54 10.84 6.93
N ASP A 174 -8.32 10.23 6.05
CA ASP A 174 -8.56 10.75 4.71
C ASP A 174 -9.47 11.99 4.78
N LYS A 175 -9.06 13.08 4.12
CA LYS A 175 -9.79 14.35 4.17
C LYS A 175 -11.12 14.31 3.43
N SER A 176 -11.25 13.46 2.41
CA SER A 176 -12.45 13.39 1.59
C SER A 176 -13.55 12.57 2.27
N SER A 177 -13.20 11.39 2.79
CA SER A 177 -14.13 10.46 3.44
C SER A 177 -14.32 10.73 4.92
N LYS A 178 -13.35 11.37 5.59
CA LYS A 178 -13.29 11.53 7.05
C LYS A 178 -13.14 10.21 7.81
N GLU A 179 -12.77 9.15 7.12
CA GLU A 179 -12.51 7.85 7.72
C GLU A 179 -11.02 7.69 8.09
N PRO A 180 -10.72 6.96 9.18
CA PRO A 180 -9.35 6.67 9.56
C PRO A 180 -8.72 5.71 8.54
N VAL A 181 -7.48 6.01 8.15
CA VAL A 181 -6.67 5.11 7.32
C VAL A 181 -6.36 3.85 8.14
N GLN A 182 -6.81 2.71 7.63
CA GLN A 182 -6.69 1.42 8.28
C GLN A 182 -5.28 0.82 8.10
N GLY A 183 -4.91 -0.11 8.98
CA GLY A 183 -3.67 -0.90 8.87
C GLY A 183 -2.44 -0.27 9.52
N PHE A 184 -2.47 1.01 9.88
CA PHE A 184 -1.40 1.64 10.66
C PHE A 184 -1.43 1.21 12.13
N TRP A 185 -0.25 1.05 12.71
CA TRP A 185 -0.03 0.95 14.14
C TRP A 185 0.13 2.35 14.75
N TYR A 186 -0.58 2.59 15.86
CA TYR A 186 -0.48 3.83 16.62
C TYR A 186 -0.06 3.46 18.05
N PRO A 187 1.22 3.69 18.42
CA PRO A 187 1.67 3.43 19.78
C PRO A 187 0.85 4.27 20.75
N LYS A 188 0.39 3.67 21.85
CA LYS A 188 -0.25 4.42 22.93
C LYS A 188 0.84 5.28 23.59
N GLU A 189 0.62 6.59 23.69
CA GLU A 189 1.48 7.44 24.52
C GLU A 189 1.51 6.87 25.95
N SER A 190 2.71 6.58 26.44
CA SER A 190 2.99 6.02 27.77
C SER A 190 2.97 7.09 28.85
#